data_AF-A0A441UBE7-F1
#
_entry.id   AF-A0A441UBE7-F1
#
_cell.length_a   1.000
_cell.length_b   1.000
_cell.length_c   1.000
_cell.angle_alpha   90.00
_cell.angle_beta   90.00
_cell.angle_gamma   90.00
#
_symmetry.space_group_name_H-M   'P 1'
#
loop_
_entity.id
_entity.type
_entity.pdbx_description
1 polymer ?
#
loop_
_entity_poly.entity_id
_entity_poly.type
_entity_poly.pdbx_seq_one_letter_code
_entity_poly.pdbx_strand_id
1 'polypeptide(L)'
;FNDQGRISGRAQSAGRPISPADFNRIIDLGLDTNGSLLPRVDEAGTGFQDEQAPFEFEPSRDRVSYIGSRIVRDRIFRRIVLRAYDERCAITGLKLINGGGRAEVSAAHIRPVEANGPDIINNGIALSRTAHWMFDRGLISLSDD
;
A
#
# COMPACT_ATOMS: atom_id res chain seq x y z
N PHE A 1 -24.77 8.53 28.18
CA PHE A 1 -25.38 9.23 29.32
C PHE A 1 -24.87 8.60 30.61
N ASN A 2 -24.64 9.38 31.65
CA ASN A 2 -24.40 8.86 33.00
C ASN A 2 -25.74 8.72 33.75
N ASP A 3 -25.72 8.13 34.94
CA ASP A 3 -26.90 7.82 35.79
C ASP A 3 -27.74 9.04 36.21
N GLN A 4 -27.33 10.25 35.80
CA GLN A 4 -28.03 11.51 36.02
C GLN A 4 -28.56 12.14 34.73
N GLY A 5 -28.61 11.39 33.62
CA GLY A 5 -29.25 11.83 32.37
C GLY A 5 -28.56 12.97 31.63
N ARG A 6 -27.32 13.33 31.97
CA ARG A 6 -26.56 14.36 31.23
C ARG A 6 -25.76 13.73 30.09
N ILE A 7 -25.64 14.47 28.98
CA ILE A 7 -24.85 14.07 27.81
C ILE A 7 -23.37 14.05 28.25
N SER A 8 -22.85 12.86 28.58
CA SER A 8 -21.44 12.67 28.85
C SER A 8 -20.68 12.59 27.53
N GLY A 9 -19.67 13.45 27.35
CA GLY A 9 -18.80 13.53 26.17
C GLY A 9 -17.86 12.33 26.03
N ARG A 10 -18.37 11.11 26.13
CA ARG A 10 -17.64 9.90 25.74
C ARG A 10 -17.90 9.67 24.25
N ALA A 11 -16.81 9.75 23.48
CA ALA A 11 -16.76 9.42 22.07
C ALA A 11 -17.62 8.18 21.78
N GLN A 12 -18.66 8.35 20.98
CA GLN A 12 -19.41 7.22 20.46
C GLN A 12 -18.43 6.45 19.56
N SER A 13 -17.98 5.29 20.02
CA SER A 13 -17.27 4.35 19.17
C SER A 13 -18.18 4.04 18.00
N ALA A 14 -17.77 4.40 16.79
CA ALA A 14 -18.55 4.24 15.56
C ALA A 14 -18.69 2.79 15.10
N GLY A 15 -18.34 1.82 15.95
CA GLY A 15 -18.45 0.38 15.69
C GLY A 15 -19.25 -0.32 16.79
N ARG A 16 -20.25 -1.11 16.38
CA ARG A 16 -20.92 -2.06 17.26
C ARG A 16 -19.93 -3.16 17.64
N PRO A 17 -19.68 -3.45 18.93
CA PRO A 17 -18.85 -4.58 19.31
C PRO A 17 -19.53 -5.89 18.88
N ILE A 18 -18.77 -6.79 18.28
CA ILE A 18 -19.22 -8.14 17.93
C ILE A 18 -19.02 -9.08 19.12
N SER A 19 -19.86 -10.11 19.22
CA SER A 19 -19.71 -11.10 20.28
C SER A 19 -18.44 -11.93 20.06
N PRO A 20 -17.83 -12.50 21.12
CA PRO A 20 -16.71 -13.43 20.96
C PRO A 20 -17.07 -14.63 20.06
N ALA A 21 -18.33 -15.06 20.06
CA ALA A 21 -18.82 -16.13 19.20
C ALA A 21 -18.82 -15.73 17.71
N ASP A 22 -19.30 -14.52 17.39
CA ASP A 22 -19.26 -14.00 16.02
C ASP A 22 -17.83 -13.75 15.56
N PHE A 23 -16.97 -13.25 16.45
CA PHE A 23 -15.54 -13.07 16.19
C PHE A 23 -14.90 -14.41 15.83
N ASN A 24 -15.08 -15.45 16.65
CA ASN A 24 -14.53 -16.77 16.38
C ASN A 24 -15.09 -17.36 15.08
N ARG A 25 -16.38 -17.19 14.80
CA ARG A 25 -17.01 -17.63 13.55
C ARG A 25 -16.40 -16.97 12.31
N ILE A 26 -16.07 -15.68 12.38
CA ILE A 26 -15.39 -14.95 11.31
C ILE A 26 -13.97 -15.50 11.11
N ILE A 27 -13.25 -15.74 12.20
CA ILE A 27 -11.90 -16.31 12.18
C ILE A 27 -11.92 -17.71 11.55
N ASP A 28 -12.82 -18.59 11.97
CA ASP A 28 -12.93 -19.95 11.45
C ASP A 28 -13.28 -19.96 9.95
N LEU A 29 -14.14 -19.04 9.50
CA LEU A 29 -14.46 -18.89 8.06
C LEU A 29 -13.30 -18.33 7.23
N GLY A 30 -12.47 -17.46 7.81
CA GLY A 30 -11.34 -16.84 7.12
C GLY A 30 -10.06 -17.66 7.15
N LEU A 31 -9.92 -18.56 8.13
CA LEU A 31 -8.74 -19.39 8.35
C LEU A 31 -8.97 -20.87 8.06
N ASP A 32 -10.06 -21.26 7.39
CA ASP A 32 -10.26 -22.62 6.93
C ASP A 32 -9.06 -23.05 6.06
N THR A 33 -8.13 -23.74 6.71
CA THR A 33 -6.77 -24.03 6.24
C THR A 33 -6.72 -25.30 5.42
N ASN A 34 -7.90 -25.81 5.03
CA ASN A 34 -8.05 -26.98 4.16
C ASN A 34 -7.78 -26.66 2.68
N GLY A 35 -7.48 -25.41 2.34
CA GLY A 35 -6.93 -25.05 1.04
C GLY A 35 -5.48 -25.51 0.93
N SER A 36 -5.25 -26.61 0.21
CA SER A 36 -3.94 -27.00 -0.29
C SER A 36 -3.15 -25.76 -0.72
N LEU A 37 -1.92 -25.62 -0.20
CA LEU A 37 -0.91 -24.72 -0.76
C LEU A 37 -0.97 -24.87 -2.28
N LEU A 38 -1.40 -23.82 -2.97
CA LEU A 38 -1.49 -23.85 -4.43
C LEU A 38 -0.07 -24.14 -4.94
N PRO A 39 0.17 -25.25 -5.68
CA PRO A 39 1.46 -25.44 -6.29
C PRO A 39 1.67 -24.30 -7.29
N ARG A 40 2.73 -23.50 -7.08
CA ARG A 40 3.20 -22.57 -8.12
C ARG A 40 3.67 -23.42 -9.29
N VAL A 41 2.87 -23.43 -10.35
CA VAL A 41 3.29 -23.96 -11.65
C VAL A 41 3.67 -22.75 -12.46
N ASP A 42 4.98 -22.54 -12.61
CA ASP A 42 5.52 -21.51 -13.50
C ASP A 42 5.36 -22.04 -14.95
N GLU A 43 4.20 -21.81 -15.57
CA GLU A 43 4.11 -21.96 -17.01
C GLU A 43 4.82 -20.75 -17.64
N ALA A 44 6.05 -20.98 -18.10
CA ALA A 44 6.84 -20.02 -18.86
C ALA A 44 6.16 -19.74 -20.21
N GLY A 45 5.22 -18.79 -20.20
CA GLY A 45 4.64 -18.24 -21.41
C GLY A 45 5.68 -17.41 -22.16
N THR A 46 5.87 -17.71 -23.44
CA THR A 46 6.69 -16.91 -24.37
C THR A 46 5.97 -15.59 -24.68
N GLY A 47 6.15 -14.58 -23.83
CA GLY A 47 5.70 -13.21 -24.06
C GLY A 47 6.77 -12.35 -24.75
N PHE A 48 6.33 -11.33 -25.48
CA PHE A 48 7.20 -10.36 -26.18
C PHE A 48 8.21 -9.72 -25.23
N GLN A 49 9.50 -9.96 -25.47
CA GLN A 49 10.62 -9.36 -24.73
C GLN A 49 11.17 -8.18 -25.54
N ASP A 50 10.98 -6.95 -25.05
CA ASP A 50 11.84 -5.84 -25.46
C ASP A 50 13.19 -5.95 -24.73
N GLU A 51 14.27 -5.60 -25.42
CA GLU A 51 15.62 -5.66 -24.86
C GLU A 51 15.76 -4.68 -23.68
N GLN A 52 15.96 -5.21 -22.47
CA GLN A 52 16.03 -4.43 -21.24
C GLN A 52 17.28 -3.53 -21.27
N ALA A 53 17.07 -2.22 -21.33
CA ALA A 53 18.16 -1.25 -21.28
C ALA A 53 18.84 -1.27 -19.89
N PRO A 54 20.18 -1.15 -19.81
CA PRO A 54 20.90 -1.11 -18.54
C PRO A 54 20.41 0.03 -17.65
N PHE A 55 20.12 -0.28 -16.39
CA PHE A 55 19.78 0.72 -15.38
C PHE A 55 21.02 1.58 -15.04
N GLU A 56 21.01 2.85 -15.44
CA GLU A 56 22.04 3.82 -15.05
C GLU A 56 21.72 4.43 -13.67
N PHE A 57 22.60 4.19 -12.70
CA PHE A 57 22.48 4.73 -11.35
C PHE A 57 22.76 6.24 -11.34
N GLU A 58 21.75 7.07 -11.07
CA GLU A 58 21.99 8.50 -10.82
C GLU A 58 22.85 8.70 -9.56
N PRO A 59 23.91 9.54 -9.60
CA PRO A 59 24.78 9.77 -8.47
C PRO A 59 24.00 10.35 -7.28
N SER A 60 24.37 9.92 -6.07
CA SER A 60 23.75 10.36 -4.81
C SER A 60 23.89 11.87 -4.65
N ARG A 61 22.79 12.60 -4.85
CA ARG A 61 22.74 14.03 -4.53
C ARG A 61 22.70 14.19 -3.03
N ASP A 62 23.67 14.92 -2.48
CA ASP A 62 23.71 15.25 -1.06
C ASP A 62 22.58 16.24 -0.74
N ARG A 63 21.48 15.75 -0.17
CA ARG A 63 20.27 16.56 0.09
C ARG A 63 20.25 16.98 1.56
N VAL A 64 20.65 18.22 1.85
CA VAL A 64 20.42 18.84 3.15
C VAL A 64 18.91 18.93 3.39
N SER A 65 18.37 18.09 4.28
CA SER A 65 16.94 18.03 4.56
C SER A 65 16.53 19.04 5.62
N TYR A 66 15.81 20.09 5.23
CA TYR A 66 15.01 20.89 6.15
C TYR A 66 13.66 20.19 6.38
N ILE A 67 13.20 20.07 7.63
CA ILE A 67 11.96 19.33 7.99
C ILE A 67 10.74 19.81 7.16
N GLY A 68 10.62 21.12 6.94
CA GLY A 68 9.56 21.71 6.10
C GLY A 68 9.63 21.30 4.63
N SER A 69 10.83 21.05 4.08
CA SER A 69 10.99 20.62 2.69
C SER A 69 10.61 19.16 2.49
N ARG A 70 10.80 18.30 3.50
CA ARG A 70 10.44 16.87 3.42
C ARG A 70 8.93 16.66 3.30
N ILE A 71 8.14 17.27 4.17
CA ILE A 71 6.66 17.13 4.15
C ILE A 71 6.09 17.57 2.79
N VAL A 72 6.61 18.66 2.23
CA VAL A 72 6.17 19.17 0.92
C VAL A 72 6.56 18.19 -0.20
N ARG A 73 7.80 17.67 -0.18
CA ARG A 73 8.26 16.67 -1.15
C ARG A 73 7.43 15.39 -1.08
N ASP A 74 7.17 14.87 0.11
CA ASP A 74 6.39 13.64 0.29
C ASP A 74 4.97 13.79 -0.27
N ARG A 75 4.34 14.95 -0.07
CA ARG A 75 3.02 15.27 -0.65
C ARG A 75 3.05 15.34 -2.17
N ILE A 76 4.09 15.96 -2.74
CA ILE A 76 4.26 16.07 -4.20
C ILE A 76 4.51 14.69 -4.80
N PHE A 77 5.47 13.93 -4.24
CA PHE A 77 5.79 12.56 -4.64
C PHE A 77 4.53 11.70 -4.64
N ARG A 78 3.80 11.65 -3.51
CA ARG A 78 2.55 10.91 -3.41
C ARG A 78 1.57 11.30 -4.51
N ARG A 79 1.35 12.60 -4.72
CA ARG A 79 0.39 13.09 -5.72
C ARG A 79 0.77 12.66 -7.14
N ILE A 80 2.05 12.72 -7.49
CA ILE A 80 2.50 12.39 -8.83
C ILE A 80 2.44 10.88 -9.06
N VAL A 81 2.89 10.07 -8.10
CA VAL A 81 2.81 8.59 -8.18
C VAL A 81 1.36 8.14 -8.32
N LEU A 82 0.45 8.60 -7.47
CA LEU A 82 -0.96 8.17 -7.57
C LEU A 82 -1.59 8.54 -8.92
N ARG A 83 -1.22 9.69 -9.51
CA ARG A 83 -1.69 10.08 -10.85
C ARG A 83 -1.10 9.22 -11.96
N ALA A 84 0.17 8.85 -11.87
CA ALA A 84 0.83 8.02 -12.86
C ALA A 84 0.17 6.64 -13.01
N TYR A 85 -0.40 6.12 -11.92
CA TYR A 85 -1.12 4.84 -11.90
C TYR A 85 -2.64 4.98 -12.05
N ASP A 86 -3.16 6.15 -12.46
CA ASP A 86 -4.61 6.43 -12.52
C ASP A 86 -5.37 6.05 -11.24
N GLU A 87 -4.75 6.29 -10.08
CA GLU A 87 -5.31 5.96 -8.76
C GLU A 87 -5.63 4.47 -8.55
N ARG A 88 -5.00 3.60 -9.34
CA ARG A 88 -5.15 2.15 -9.30
C ARG A 88 -3.99 1.51 -8.55
N CYS A 89 -4.27 0.44 -7.82
CA CYS A 89 -3.23 -0.40 -7.23
C CYS A 89 -2.45 -1.10 -8.36
N ALA A 90 -1.13 -0.98 -8.36
CA ALA A 90 -0.25 -1.60 -9.35
C ALA A 90 -0.31 -3.13 -9.33
N ILE A 91 -0.58 -3.72 -8.16
CA ILE A 91 -0.56 -5.18 -7.97
C ILE A 91 -1.94 -5.80 -8.23
N THR A 92 -2.99 -5.26 -7.63
CA THR A 92 -4.34 -5.84 -7.76
C THR A 92 -5.11 -5.29 -8.95
N GLY A 93 -4.63 -4.19 -9.55
CA GLY A 93 -5.38 -3.46 -10.54
C GLY A 93 -6.67 -2.85 -9.99
N LEU A 94 -6.94 -2.80 -8.69
CA LEU A 94 -8.19 -2.21 -8.18
C LEU A 94 -8.11 -0.68 -8.06
N LYS A 95 -9.17 0.01 -8.47
CA LYS A 95 -9.36 1.45 -8.28
C LYS A 95 -10.58 1.68 -7.41
N LEU A 96 -10.36 1.96 -6.13
CA LEU A 96 -11.42 2.21 -5.16
C LEU A 96 -11.37 3.68 -4.75
N ILE A 97 -12.43 4.42 -5.11
CA ILE A 97 -12.57 5.84 -4.80
C ILE A 97 -13.71 5.99 -3.79
N ASN A 98 -13.45 6.67 -2.67
CA ASN A 98 -14.50 6.94 -1.69
C ASN A 98 -15.44 8.07 -2.14
N GLY A 99 -16.54 8.29 -1.40
CA GLY A 99 -17.52 9.35 -1.72
C GLY A 99 -16.97 10.78 -1.70
N GLY A 100 -15.73 11.01 -1.28
CA GLY A 100 -15.04 12.30 -1.30
C GLY A 100 -13.92 12.38 -2.34
N GLY A 101 -13.87 11.45 -3.31
CA GLY A 101 -12.88 11.47 -4.39
C GLY A 101 -11.47 11.04 -3.98
N ARG A 102 -11.27 10.50 -2.77
CA ARG A 102 -9.97 9.97 -2.35
C ARG A 102 -9.85 8.50 -2.74
N ALA A 103 -8.75 8.17 -3.40
CA ALA A 103 -8.41 6.81 -3.73
C ALA A 103 -7.86 6.03 -2.53
N GLU A 104 -8.23 4.76 -2.41
CA GLU A 104 -7.69 3.78 -1.46
C GLU A 104 -6.32 3.26 -1.94
N VAL A 105 -5.41 4.17 -2.25
CA VAL A 105 -4.04 3.83 -2.63
C VAL A 105 -3.05 4.79 -1.98
N SER A 106 -1.84 4.30 -1.77
CA SER A 106 -0.71 5.06 -1.27
C SER A 106 0.51 4.86 -2.17
N ALA A 107 1.36 5.88 -2.22
CA ALA A 107 2.65 5.75 -2.88
C ALA A 107 3.62 5.06 -1.91
N ALA A 108 4.16 3.93 -2.33
CA ALA A 108 5.28 3.24 -1.68
C ALA A 108 6.56 3.52 -2.47
N HIS A 109 7.70 3.58 -1.77
CA HIS A 109 9.00 3.69 -2.41
C HIS A 109 9.52 2.28 -2.75
N ILE A 110 9.99 2.07 -3.98
CA ILE A 110 10.60 0.79 -4.40
C ILE A 110 11.92 0.61 -3.67
N ARG A 111 12.81 1.60 -3.76
CA ARG A 111 13.99 1.73 -2.91
C ARG A 111 13.62 2.55 -1.67
N PRO A 112 13.76 1.99 -0.46
CA PRO A 112 13.37 2.67 0.77
C PRO A 112 14.17 3.95 1.01
N VAL A 113 13.57 4.91 1.71
CA VAL A 113 14.19 6.21 1.99
C VAL A 113 15.42 6.07 2.89
N GLU A 114 15.41 5.09 3.79
CA GLU A 114 16.53 4.71 4.67
C GLU A 114 17.75 4.26 3.86
N ALA A 115 17.51 3.68 2.68
CA ALA A 115 18.55 3.29 1.73
C ALA A 115 18.87 4.39 0.70
N ASN A 116 18.51 5.65 0.98
CA ASN A 116 18.66 6.80 0.06
C ASN A 116 17.84 6.66 -1.24
N GLY A 117 16.63 6.13 -1.13
CA GLY A 117 15.66 6.10 -2.23
C GLY A 117 15.22 7.50 -2.67
N PRO A 118 15.27 7.84 -3.97
CA PRO A 118 14.86 9.15 -4.46
C PRO A 118 13.33 9.33 -4.48
N ASP A 119 12.84 10.54 -4.20
CA ASP A 119 11.42 10.92 -4.30
C ASP A 119 11.01 11.24 -5.76
N ILE A 120 11.19 10.26 -6.65
CA ILE A 120 10.90 10.39 -8.09
C ILE A 120 9.87 9.36 -8.52
N ILE A 121 9.13 9.65 -9.59
CA ILE A 121 8.04 8.78 -10.10
C ILE A 121 8.54 7.35 -10.34
N ASN A 122 9.74 7.21 -10.93
CA ASN A 122 10.34 5.91 -11.24
C ASN A 122 10.69 5.07 -10.01
N ASN A 123 10.78 5.69 -8.83
CA ASN A 123 10.98 5.00 -7.55
C ASN A 123 9.68 4.86 -6.75
N GLY A 124 8.53 5.18 -7.35
CA GLY A 124 7.24 5.17 -6.69
C GLY A 124 6.26 4.18 -7.31
N ILE A 125 5.59 3.40 -6.46
CA ILE A 125 4.54 2.47 -6.86
C ILE A 125 3.25 2.76 -6.09
N ALA A 126 2.10 2.77 -6.79
CA ALA A 126 0.80 2.98 -6.16
C ALA A 126 0.23 1.65 -5.65
N LEU A 127 0.04 1.52 -4.34
CA LEU A 127 -0.42 0.27 -3.70
C LEU A 127 -1.67 0.52 -2.83
N SER A 128 -2.61 -0.42 -2.84
CA SER A 128 -3.69 -0.47 -1.83
C SER A 128 -3.07 -0.68 -0.45
N ARG A 129 -3.78 -0.35 0.64
CA ARG A 129 -3.21 -0.47 1.98
C ARG A 129 -2.72 -1.89 2.31
N THR A 130 -3.45 -2.90 1.88
CA THR A 130 -3.07 -4.31 2.08
C THR A 130 -1.82 -4.67 1.28
N ALA A 131 -1.76 -4.29 0.00
CA ALA A 131 -0.60 -4.56 -0.85
C ALA A 131 0.65 -3.82 -0.35
N HIS A 132 0.49 -2.58 0.08
CA HIS A 132 1.57 -1.78 0.67
C HIS A 132 2.14 -2.45 1.91
N TRP A 133 1.29 -2.90 2.85
CA TRP A 133 1.73 -3.62 4.04
C TRP A 133 2.48 -4.92 3.71
N MET A 134 1.99 -5.68 2.72
CA MET A 134 2.67 -6.89 2.27
C MET A 134 4.04 -6.57 1.66
N PHE A 135 4.15 -5.50 0.88
CA PHE A 135 5.40 -5.07 0.23
C PHE A 135 6.44 -4.63 1.26
N ASP A 136 6.07 -3.76 2.21
CA ASP A 136 6.97 -3.25 3.26
C ASP A 136 7.51 -4.37 4.17
N ARG A 137 6.77 -5.47 4.29
CA ARG A 137 7.15 -6.65 5.08
C ARG A 137 7.90 -7.71 4.27
N GLY A 138 8.10 -7.50 2.98
CA GLY A 138 8.74 -8.47 2.08
C GLY A 138 7.90 -9.72 1.81
N LEU A 139 6.58 -9.68 2.03
CA LEU A 139 5.67 -10.77 1.68
C LEU A 139 5.41 -10.84 0.17
N ILE A 140 5.51 -9.69 -0.50
CA ILE A 140 5.48 -9.55 -1.95
C ILE A 140 6.64 -8.63 -2.37
N SER A 141 7.16 -8.85 -3.56
CA SER A 141 8.23 -8.04 -4.16
C SER A 141 8.01 -7.92 -5.66
N LEU A 142 8.78 -7.04 -6.30
CA LEU A 142 8.83 -6.92 -7.75
C LEU A 142 9.92 -7.85 -8.28
N SER A 143 9.62 -8.57 -9.37
CA SER A 143 10.63 -9.28 -10.17
C SER A 143 11.36 -8.32 -11.09
N ASP A 144 12.50 -8.75 -11.61
CA ASP A 144 13.27 -8.01 -12.62
C ASP A 144 12.72 -8.19 -14.05
N ASP A 145 11.81 -9.16 -14.22
CA ASP A 145 11.01 -9.46 -15.43
C ASP A 145 9.74 -8.58 -15.49
#